data_AF-E3RU30-F1
#
_entry.id   AF-E3RU30-F1
#
_cell.length_a   1.000
_cell.length_b   1.000
_cell.length_c   1.000
_cell.angle_alpha   90.00
_cell.angle_beta   90.00
_cell.angle_gamma   90.00
#
_symmetry.space_group_name_H-M   'P 1'
#
loop_
_entity.id
_entity.type
_entity.pdbx_description
1 polymer ?
#
loop_
_entity_poly.entity_id
_entity_poly.type
_entity_poly.pdbx_seq_one_letter_code
_entity_poly.pdbx_strand_id
1 'polypeptide(L)'
;EEEEEEEEEEDGDGDHPHCDFKITNTIPEAKYVELFRATNLMIMTGKIQDIHVVDRKHCAFNAATFVQVWYEEHVDEYVVRVPGHATTWHWIEQDAYMLEHEAQLIKHIQKNTSAPVLEVIAYCSNHDNVLGFPYILMTKLPGEIAHTIWEDDSHMSAPGDWGSEHGVDSLYLTADVPHPTVEND
;
A
#
# COMPACT_ATOMS: atom_id res chain seq x y z
N GLU A 1 -28.63 11.66 -26.47
CA GLU A 1 -27.61 10.87 -25.78
C GLU A 1 -26.94 11.88 -24.87
N GLU A 2 -27.39 11.91 -23.63
CA GLU A 2 -26.86 12.79 -22.58
C GLU A 2 -25.88 11.93 -21.80
N GLU A 3 -24.62 12.31 -21.80
CA GLU A 3 -23.56 11.67 -21.04
C GLU A 3 -23.75 12.09 -19.58
N GLU A 4 -24.11 11.13 -18.73
CA GLU A 4 -24.19 11.32 -17.28
C GLU A 4 -22.75 11.39 -16.75
N GLU A 5 -22.33 12.58 -16.34
CA GLU A 5 -21.09 12.80 -15.58
C GLU A 5 -21.24 12.13 -14.22
N GLU A 6 -20.54 11.02 -13.99
CA GLU A 6 -20.45 10.37 -12.68
C GLU A 6 -19.62 11.26 -11.75
N GLU A 7 -20.30 11.96 -10.83
CA GLU A 7 -19.69 12.73 -9.75
C GLU A 7 -18.89 11.77 -8.84
N GLU A 8 -17.56 11.95 -8.78
CA GLU A 8 -16.69 11.25 -7.83
C GLU A 8 -17.02 11.72 -6.41
N GLU A 9 -17.80 10.93 -5.66
CA GLU A 9 -18.10 11.21 -4.25
C GLU A 9 -16.84 11.07 -3.38
N GLU A 10 -16.46 12.18 -2.74
CA GLU A 10 -15.36 12.34 -1.80
C GLU A 10 -15.67 11.67 -0.44
N ASP A 11 -14.73 10.81 0.01
CA ASP A 11 -14.45 10.34 1.37
C ASP A 11 -15.62 10.08 2.35
N GLY A 12 -16.14 8.84 2.28
CA GLY A 12 -16.89 8.19 3.36
C GLY A 12 -16.16 6.95 3.88
N ASP A 13 -16.03 6.85 5.21
CA ASP A 13 -15.46 5.74 5.99
C ASP A 13 -15.58 4.32 5.37
N GLY A 14 -14.54 3.89 4.66
CA GLY A 14 -13.81 2.66 4.94
C GLY A 14 -14.41 1.29 4.60
N ASP A 15 -15.64 1.17 4.08
CA ASP A 15 -16.25 -0.14 3.73
C ASP A 15 -16.53 -0.21 2.22
N HIS A 16 -15.52 -0.58 1.42
CA HIS A 16 -15.77 -1.02 0.05
C HIS A 16 -16.71 -2.24 0.12
N PRO A 17 -17.79 -2.33 -0.67
CA PRO A 17 -18.86 -3.32 -0.49
C PRO A 17 -18.41 -4.79 -0.56
N HIS A 18 -17.22 -5.03 -1.12
CA HIS A 18 -16.60 -6.35 -1.18
C HIS A 18 -15.56 -6.63 -0.07
N CYS A 19 -15.10 -5.61 0.66
CA CYS A 19 -14.09 -5.74 1.70
C CYS A 19 -14.75 -5.97 3.07
N ASP A 20 -14.31 -6.98 3.80
CA ASP A 20 -14.69 -7.22 5.18
C ASP A 20 -13.45 -7.08 6.07
N PHE A 21 -13.08 -5.82 6.36
CA PHE A 21 -11.92 -5.51 7.18
C PHE A 21 -12.11 -5.90 8.65
N LYS A 22 -13.35 -6.17 9.09
CA LYS A 22 -13.61 -6.65 10.46
C LYS A 22 -12.98 -8.02 10.66
N ILE A 23 -13.02 -8.87 9.64
CA ILE A 23 -12.42 -10.21 9.70
C ILE A 23 -10.89 -10.15 9.69
N THR A 24 -10.29 -9.34 8.81
CA THR A 24 -8.81 -9.24 8.74
C THR A 24 -8.21 -8.58 9.98
N ASN A 25 -8.94 -7.67 10.64
CA ASN A 25 -8.55 -7.11 11.94
C ASN A 25 -8.54 -8.11 13.09
N THR A 26 -9.22 -9.24 12.95
CA THR A 26 -9.27 -10.25 14.03
C THR A 26 -8.08 -11.20 14.01
N ILE A 27 -7.20 -11.12 13.01
CA ILE A 27 -6.00 -11.98 12.94
C ILE A 27 -5.11 -11.70 14.16
N PRO A 28 -4.92 -12.69 15.07
CA PRO A 28 -4.13 -12.48 16.28
C PRO A 28 -2.66 -12.21 15.97
N GLU A 29 -2.00 -11.36 16.76
CA GLU A 29 -0.57 -11.05 16.59
C GLU A 29 0.33 -12.28 16.60
N ALA A 30 -0.02 -13.27 17.42
CA ALA A 30 0.69 -14.55 17.48
C ALA A 30 0.77 -15.26 16.13
N LYS A 31 -0.23 -15.08 15.24
CA LYS A 31 -0.22 -15.65 13.89
C LYS A 31 0.79 -14.96 12.98
N TYR A 32 0.95 -13.65 13.10
CA TYR A 32 2.01 -12.93 12.39
C TYR A 32 3.39 -13.38 12.92
N VAL A 33 3.58 -13.48 14.23
CA VAL A 33 4.84 -14.00 14.80
C VAL A 33 5.17 -15.40 14.28
N GLU A 34 4.17 -16.29 14.23
CA GLU A 34 4.32 -17.64 13.69
C GLU A 34 4.65 -17.63 12.20
N LEU A 35 4.00 -16.77 11.40
CA LEU A 35 4.32 -16.60 9.98
C LEU A 35 5.79 -16.22 9.79
N PHE A 36 6.30 -15.24 10.52
CA PHE A 36 7.70 -14.81 10.41
C PHE A 36 8.69 -15.89 10.85
N ARG A 37 8.34 -16.71 11.86
CA ARG A 37 9.15 -17.86 12.27
C ARG A 37 9.15 -19.00 11.24
N ALA A 38 8.03 -19.20 10.55
CA ALA A 38 7.91 -20.21 9.50
C ALA A 38 8.58 -19.77 8.18
N THR A 39 8.70 -18.47 7.97
CA THR A 39 9.41 -17.91 6.81
C THR A 39 10.92 -18.07 7.03
N ASN A 40 11.68 -18.51 6.02
CA ASN A 40 13.13 -18.75 6.08
C ASN A 40 13.98 -17.46 6.25
N LEU A 41 13.44 -16.42 6.90
CA LEU A 41 14.12 -15.16 7.21
C LEU A 41 15.42 -15.38 7.99
N MET A 42 15.49 -16.40 8.86
CA MET A 42 16.71 -16.75 9.61
C MET A 42 17.93 -17.04 8.72
N ILE A 43 17.73 -17.46 7.47
CA ILE A 43 18.85 -17.75 6.55
C ILE A 43 19.48 -16.45 6.03
N MET A 44 18.74 -15.34 6.02
CA MET A 44 19.14 -14.12 5.30
C MET A 44 19.74 -13.03 6.20
N THR A 45 19.39 -12.96 7.50
CA THR A 45 19.63 -11.75 8.31
C THR A 45 20.12 -11.99 9.75
N GLY A 46 20.37 -13.24 10.15
CA GLY A 46 20.93 -13.57 11.47
C GLY A 46 19.91 -14.07 12.49
N LYS A 47 20.29 -14.05 13.77
CA LYS A 47 19.47 -14.61 14.86
C LYS A 47 18.39 -13.62 15.30
N ILE A 48 17.14 -13.99 15.07
CA ILE A 48 15.97 -13.25 15.54
C ILE A 48 15.90 -13.33 17.08
N GLN A 49 15.81 -12.17 17.73
CA GLN A 49 15.57 -12.03 19.16
C GLN A 49 14.08 -11.91 19.48
N ASP A 50 13.37 -11.04 18.75
CA ASP A 50 11.94 -10.80 18.97
C ASP A 50 11.21 -10.37 17.69
N ILE A 51 9.89 -10.49 17.69
CA ILE A 51 8.99 -10.11 16.58
C ILE A 51 7.77 -9.40 17.15
N HIS A 52 7.51 -8.18 16.69
CA HIS A 52 6.39 -7.36 17.17
C HIS A 52 5.54 -6.85 16.02
N VAL A 53 4.21 -6.97 16.16
CA VAL A 53 3.28 -6.19 15.34
C VAL A 53 3.27 -4.77 15.92
N VAL A 54 3.57 -3.78 15.09
CA VAL A 54 3.74 -2.38 15.56
C VAL A 54 2.63 -1.45 15.09
N ASP A 55 2.01 -1.75 13.96
CA ASP A 55 0.92 -0.93 13.42
C ASP A 55 0.00 -1.75 12.52
N ARG A 56 -1.24 -1.28 12.34
CA ARG A 56 -2.23 -1.82 11.42
C ARG A 56 -2.94 -0.68 10.72
N LYS A 57 -3.01 -0.74 9.40
CA LYS A 57 -3.71 0.23 8.57
C LYS A 57 -4.67 -0.45 7.61
N HIS A 58 -5.77 0.23 7.32
CA HIS A 58 -6.66 -0.12 6.24
C HIS A 58 -6.38 0.81 5.07
N CYS A 59 -6.11 0.20 3.92
CA CYS A 59 -6.16 0.85 2.63
C CYS A 59 -7.48 0.47 1.96
N ALA A 60 -7.84 1.14 0.87
CA ALA A 60 -9.11 0.93 0.16
C ALA A 60 -9.48 -0.56 -0.08
N PHE A 61 -8.49 -1.41 -0.35
CA PHE A 61 -8.71 -2.83 -0.67
C PHE A 61 -7.91 -3.82 0.19
N ASN A 62 -7.07 -3.34 1.10
CA ASN A 62 -6.10 -4.19 1.80
C ASN A 62 -5.95 -3.77 3.26
N ALA A 63 -5.88 -4.76 4.15
CA ALA A 63 -5.35 -4.58 5.48
C ALA A 63 -3.83 -4.74 5.45
N ALA A 64 -3.10 -3.72 5.89
CA ALA A 64 -1.65 -3.71 6.02
C ALA A 64 -1.28 -3.83 7.51
N THR A 65 -0.53 -4.87 7.87
CA THR A 65 0.01 -5.06 9.22
C THR A 65 1.52 -4.86 9.18
N PHE A 66 2.02 -3.92 9.98
CA PHE A 66 3.44 -3.61 10.07
C PHE A 66 4.07 -4.44 11.18
N VAL A 67 5.18 -5.10 10.86
CA VAL A 67 5.89 -6.01 11.77
C VAL A 67 7.36 -5.62 11.84
N GLN A 68 7.88 -5.50 13.05
CA GLN A 68 9.30 -5.33 13.31
C GLN A 68 9.91 -6.66 13.73
N VAL A 69 11.04 -7.01 13.11
CA VAL A 69 11.86 -8.15 13.50
C VAL A 69 13.15 -7.62 14.10
N TRP A 70 13.37 -7.95 15.37
CA TRP A 70 14.51 -7.49 16.14
C TRP A 70 15.61 -8.54 16.08
N TYR A 71 16.77 -8.16 15.59
CA TYR A 71 17.99 -8.97 15.58
C TYR A 71 18.97 -8.43 16.64
N GLU A 72 20.13 -9.07 16.80
CA GLU A 72 21.10 -8.62 17.80
C GLU A 72 21.70 -7.23 17.49
N GLU A 73 21.82 -6.87 16.20
CA GLU A 73 22.51 -5.65 15.76
C GLU A 73 21.57 -4.59 15.14
N HIS A 74 20.40 -5.00 14.64
CA HIS A 74 19.51 -4.13 13.88
C HIS A 74 18.04 -4.56 14.01
N VAL A 75 17.15 -3.70 13.51
CA VAL A 75 15.71 -3.96 13.42
C VAL A 75 15.29 -3.79 11.97
N ASP A 76 14.65 -4.82 11.42
CA ASP A 76 14.05 -4.77 10.08
C ASP A 76 12.53 -4.58 10.17
N GLU A 77 11.98 -3.79 9.26
CA GLU A 77 10.55 -3.53 9.17
C GLU A 77 9.94 -4.19 7.94
N TYR A 78 8.80 -4.83 8.16
CA TYR A 78 8.07 -5.58 7.15
C TYR A 78 6.60 -5.19 7.15
N VAL A 79 5.95 -5.47 6.03
CA VAL A 79 4.51 -5.31 5.85
C VAL A 79 3.92 -6.64 5.44
N VAL A 80 2.86 -7.06 6.14
CA VAL A 80 1.99 -8.16 5.72
C VAL A 80 0.70 -7.54 5.21
N ARG A 81 0.44 -7.74 3.92
CA ARG A 81 -0.77 -7.24 3.26
C ARG A 81 -1.76 -8.37 3.05
N VAL A 82 -2.98 -8.18 3.52
CA VAL A 82 -4.11 -9.11 3.38
C VAL A 82 -5.24 -8.41 2.62
N PRO A 83 -5.76 -8.96 1.53
CA PRO A 83 -6.90 -8.35 0.82
C PRO A 83 -8.13 -8.24 1.73
N GLY A 84 -8.88 -7.14 1.62
CA GLY A 84 -10.08 -6.90 2.43
C GLY A 84 -11.18 -7.93 2.15
N HIS A 85 -11.26 -8.45 0.93
CA HIS A 85 -12.22 -9.47 0.50
C HIS A 85 -11.72 -10.91 0.72
N ALA A 86 -10.61 -11.12 1.44
CA ALA A 86 -9.93 -12.41 1.58
C ALA A 86 -10.70 -13.49 2.38
N THR A 87 -12.00 -13.33 2.60
CA THR A 87 -12.85 -14.33 3.26
C THR A 87 -13.07 -15.54 2.35
N THR A 88 -13.20 -16.74 2.93
CA THR A 88 -13.45 -17.98 2.17
C THR A 88 -14.72 -17.95 1.31
N TRP A 89 -15.67 -17.07 1.65
CA TRP A 89 -16.94 -16.94 0.93
C TRP A 89 -16.83 -16.10 -0.34
N HIS A 90 -15.90 -15.14 -0.37
CA HIS A 90 -15.74 -14.20 -1.47
C HIS A 90 -14.48 -14.47 -2.30
N TRP A 91 -13.52 -15.23 -1.76
CA TRP A 91 -12.26 -15.51 -2.43
C TRP A 91 -12.44 -16.49 -3.60
N ILE A 92 -12.18 -16.00 -4.81
CA ILE A 92 -12.27 -16.79 -6.04
C ILE A 92 -10.90 -17.00 -6.68
N GLU A 93 -10.84 -17.87 -7.71
CA GLU A 93 -9.60 -18.19 -8.44
C GLU A 93 -8.96 -16.94 -9.05
N GLN A 94 -9.78 -16.00 -9.51
CA GLN A 94 -9.32 -14.73 -10.05
C GLN A 94 -8.61 -13.87 -9.00
N ASP A 95 -9.06 -13.85 -7.74
CA ASP A 95 -8.40 -13.11 -6.67
C ASP A 95 -7.05 -13.72 -6.32
N ALA A 96 -7.01 -15.06 -6.25
CA ALA A 96 -5.78 -15.81 -6.06
C ALA A 96 -4.77 -15.51 -7.18
N TYR A 97 -5.22 -15.56 -8.44
CA TYR A 97 -4.40 -15.21 -9.60
C TYR A 97 -3.86 -13.77 -9.51
N MET A 98 -4.71 -12.79 -9.16
CA MET A 98 -4.31 -11.39 -9.04
C MET A 98 -3.27 -11.17 -7.95
N LEU A 99 -3.43 -11.80 -6.78
CA LEU A 99 -2.47 -11.72 -5.69
C LEU A 99 -1.10 -12.31 -6.10
N GLU A 100 -1.11 -13.49 -6.73
CA GLU A 100 0.12 -14.13 -7.21
C GLU A 100 0.81 -13.29 -8.28
N HIS A 101 0.03 -12.77 -9.24
CA HIS A 101 0.54 -11.94 -10.31
C HIS A 101 1.15 -10.64 -9.78
N GLU A 102 0.54 -10.01 -8.78
CA GLU A 102 1.12 -8.82 -8.15
C GLU A 102 2.46 -9.14 -7.47
N ALA A 103 2.53 -10.21 -6.68
CA ALA A 103 3.78 -10.63 -6.06
C ALA A 103 4.88 -10.92 -7.11
N GLN A 104 4.52 -11.55 -8.22
CA GLN A 104 5.44 -11.85 -9.33
C GLN A 104 5.86 -10.60 -10.08
N LEU A 105 4.95 -9.64 -10.30
CA LEU A 105 5.22 -8.38 -10.96
C LEU A 105 6.24 -7.55 -10.17
N ILE A 106 6.08 -7.44 -8.85
CA ILE A 106 7.03 -6.72 -8.00
C ILE A 106 8.42 -7.37 -8.09
N LYS A 107 8.50 -8.70 -7.99
CA LYS A 107 9.76 -9.45 -8.19
C LYS A 107 10.36 -9.22 -9.57
N HIS A 108 9.53 -9.12 -10.61
CA HIS A 108 9.98 -8.83 -11.97
C HIS A 108 10.57 -7.41 -12.08
N ILE A 109 9.89 -6.40 -11.53
CA ILE A 109 10.37 -5.00 -11.53
C ILE A 109 11.71 -4.90 -10.78
N GLN A 110 11.80 -5.52 -9.60
CA GLN A 110 13.03 -5.56 -8.80
C GLN A 110 14.20 -6.17 -9.57
N LYS A 111 13.95 -7.24 -10.33
CA LYS A 111 14.98 -7.95 -11.09
C LYS A 111 15.44 -7.19 -12.34
N ASN A 112 14.54 -6.47 -13.00
CA ASN A 112 14.77 -5.94 -14.35
C ASN A 112 14.94 -4.42 -14.40
N THR A 113 14.78 -3.73 -13.28
CA THR A 113 14.91 -2.27 -13.20
C THR A 113 15.78 -1.86 -12.01
N SER A 114 16.22 -0.60 -11.99
CA SER A 114 16.86 0.01 -10.82
C SER A 114 15.86 0.78 -9.94
N ALA A 115 14.56 0.64 -10.19
CA ALA A 115 13.54 1.34 -9.43
C ALA A 115 13.53 0.81 -7.98
N PRO A 116 13.46 1.69 -6.97
CA PRO A 116 13.31 1.27 -5.59
C PRO A 116 11.91 0.68 -5.41
N VAL A 117 11.85 -0.65 -5.30
CA VAL A 117 10.62 -1.39 -4.99
C VAL A 117 10.82 -2.26 -3.77
N LEU A 118 9.74 -2.53 -3.07
CA LEU A 118 9.71 -3.46 -1.95
C LEU A 118 10.14 -4.87 -2.39
N GLU A 119 10.73 -5.62 -1.48
CA GLU A 119 11.12 -6.99 -1.72
C GLU A 119 10.03 -7.94 -1.22
N VAL A 120 9.51 -8.81 -2.09
CA VAL A 120 8.53 -9.83 -1.71
C VAL A 120 9.24 -11.05 -1.12
N ILE A 121 9.10 -11.23 0.18
CA ILE A 121 9.71 -12.33 0.94
C ILE A 121 8.90 -13.62 0.76
N ALA A 122 7.58 -13.54 0.94
CA ALA A 122 6.66 -14.67 0.84
C ALA A 122 5.27 -14.20 0.43
N TYR A 123 4.48 -15.07 -0.18
CA TYR A 123 3.06 -14.83 -0.43
C TYR A 123 2.30 -16.15 -0.45
N CYS A 124 1.01 -16.10 -0.13
CA CYS A 124 0.11 -17.24 -0.20
C CYS A 124 -1.25 -16.76 -0.74
N SER A 125 -1.78 -17.46 -1.74
CA SER A 125 -3.03 -17.12 -2.41
C SER A 125 -4.23 -17.94 -1.93
N ASN A 126 -4.04 -18.78 -0.91
CA ASN A 126 -5.07 -19.64 -0.34
C ASN A 126 -5.16 -19.47 1.19
N HIS A 127 -6.14 -20.12 1.81
CA HIS A 127 -6.39 -20.05 3.25
C HIS A 127 -5.66 -21.14 4.06
N ASP A 128 -4.98 -22.08 3.40
CA ASP A 128 -4.23 -23.15 4.06
C ASP A 128 -2.83 -22.66 4.48
N ASN A 129 -2.82 -21.69 5.37
CA ASN A 129 -1.61 -21.08 5.90
C ASN A 129 -1.80 -20.62 7.35
N VAL A 130 -0.71 -20.20 7.99
CA VAL A 130 -0.67 -19.80 9.40
C VAL A 130 -1.67 -18.69 9.74
N LEU A 131 -1.84 -17.70 8.85
CA LEU A 131 -2.77 -16.59 9.05
C LEU A 131 -4.23 -17.01 8.83
N GLY A 132 -4.47 -18.05 8.04
CA GLY A 132 -5.82 -18.44 7.60
C GLY A 132 -6.40 -17.51 6.52
N PHE A 133 -5.57 -16.63 5.93
CA PHE A 133 -5.94 -15.68 4.89
C PHE A 133 -4.85 -15.59 3.82
N PRO A 134 -5.22 -15.38 2.55
CA PRO A 134 -4.28 -14.95 1.51
C PRO A 134 -3.49 -13.71 1.93
N TYR A 135 -2.20 -13.67 1.62
CA TYR A 135 -1.32 -12.56 2.01
C TYR A 135 -0.12 -12.37 1.07
N ILE A 136 0.48 -11.18 1.14
CA ILE A 136 1.84 -10.91 0.66
C ILE A 136 2.66 -10.35 1.83
N LEU A 137 3.80 -10.98 2.12
CA LEU A 137 4.81 -10.52 3.08
C LEU A 137 5.96 -9.85 2.31
N MET A 138 6.27 -8.62 2.68
CA MET A 138 7.26 -7.79 2.00
C MET A 138 8.06 -6.91 2.94
N THR A 139 9.20 -6.38 2.48
CA THR A 139 9.92 -5.32 3.20
C THR A 139 9.11 -4.02 3.20
N LYS A 140 9.26 -3.22 4.25
CA LYS A 140 8.74 -1.86 4.29
C LYS A 140 9.68 -0.95 3.49
N LEU A 141 9.15 -0.21 2.51
CA LEU A 141 9.92 0.82 1.83
C LEU A 141 10.06 2.06 2.74
N PRO A 142 11.27 2.62 2.88
CA PRO A 142 11.44 3.92 3.52
C PRO A 142 10.92 5.02 2.60
N GLY A 143 10.32 6.06 3.18
CA GLY A 143 9.87 7.23 2.45
C GLY A 143 8.65 7.89 3.06
N GLU A 144 8.29 9.02 2.47
CA GLU A 144 7.08 9.77 2.76
C GLU A 144 6.17 9.75 1.53
N ILE A 145 4.86 9.94 1.74
CA ILE A 145 3.91 9.94 0.65
C ILE A 145 4.06 11.27 -0.09
N ALA A 146 4.11 11.27 -1.42
CA ALA A 146 4.38 12.48 -2.20
C ALA A 146 3.43 13.64 -1.85
N HIS A 147 2.15 13.36 -1.53
CA HIS A 147 1.18 14.39 -1.14
C HIS A 147 1.64 15.18 0.10
N THR A 148 2.22 14.54 1.12
CA THR A 148 2.66 15.23 2.34
C THR A 148 3.82 16.17 2.08
N ILE A 149 4.64 15.87 1.07
CA ILE A 149 5.76 16.72 0.65
C ILE A 149 5.26 17.90 -0.19
N TRP A 150 4.28 17.66 -1.05
CA TRP A 150 3.73 18.68 -1.95
C TRP A 150 2.86 19.71 -1.22
N GLU A 151 2.16 19.29 -0.17
CA GLU A 151 1.29 20.14 0.64
C GLU A 151 2.01 20.78 1.84
N ASP A 152 3.33 20.58 1.99
CA ASP A 152 4.07 21.18 3.09
C ASP A 152 4.03 22.72 2.97
N ASP A 153 3.33 23.35 3.92
CA ASP A 153 2.86 24.76 4.02
C ASP A 153 3.93 25.85 3.84
N SER A 154 5.18 25.46 3.57
CA SER A 154 6.28 26.35 3.21
C SER A 154 6.04 27.18 1.95
N HIS A 155 5.10 26.79 1.08
CA HIS A 155 4.68 27.58 -0.08
C HIS A 155 3.58 28.62 0.22
N MET A 156 2.94 28.56 1.39
CA MET A 156 1.84 29.45 1.79
C MET A 156 2.29 30.61 2.71
N SER A 157 3.57 30.65 3.10
CA SER A 157 4.09 31.65 4.04
C SER A 157 5.14 32.58 3.43
N ALA A 158 4.77 33.29 2.37
CA ALA A 158 5.36 34.61 2.11
C ALA A 158 4.44 35.67 2.79
N PRO A 159 4.84 36.28 3.92
CA PRO A 159 4.09 37.38 4.51
C PRO A 159 4.31 38.63 3.67
N GLY A 160 3.48 38.80 2.65
CA GLY A 160 3.47 39.99 1.83
C GLY A 160 2.82 39.76 0.48
N ASP A 161 1.70 40.45 0.27
CA ASP A 161 1.18 40.84 -1.04
C ASP A 161 0.29 39.84 -1.79
N TRP A 162 -0.90 39.55 -1.24
CA TRP A 162 -2.09 39.50 -2.09
C TRP A 162 -3.22 40.22 -1.38
N GLY A 163 -3.30 41.52 -1.68
CA GLY A 163 -4.47 42.33 -1.42
C GLY A 163 -5.72 41.69 -2.02
N SER A 164 -6.78 41.76 -1.22
CA SER A 164 -8.17 41.66 -1.61
C SER A 164 -8.45 42.32 -2.98
N GLU A 165 -9.50 41.79 -3.65
CA GLU A 165 -10.09 42.25 -4.91
C GLU A 165 -9.52 41.59 -6.16
N HIS A 166 -9.82 40.31 -6.38
CA HIS A 166 -10.43 39.78 -7.61
C HIS A 166 -10.57 38.26 -7.46
N GLY A 167 -11.70 37.72 -7.93
CA GLY A 167 -12.10 36.34 -7.70
C GLY A 167 -11.06 35.33 -8.18
N VAL A 168 -10.94 34.26 -7.38
CA VAL A 168 -10.38 32.94 -7.73
C VAL A 168 -10.24 32.72 -9.23
N ASP A 169 -9.00 32.68 -9.70
CA ASP A 169 -8.68 32.03 -10.97
C ASP A 169 -7.84 30.79 -10.66
N SER A 170 -8.55 29.66 -10.61
CA SER A 170 -8.06 28.30 -10.42
C SER A 170 -7.29 27.84 -11.67
N LEU A 171 -6.14 28.48 -11.94
CA LEU A 171 -5.39 28.26 -13.19
C LEU A 171 -4.05 27.51 -12.98
N TYR A 172 -3.81 26.98 -11.78
CA TYR A 172 -2.57 26.24 -11.45
C TYR A 172 -2.84 24.87 -10.84
N LEU A 173 -3.78 24.12 -11.40
CA LEU A 173 -4.07 22.73 -11.02
C LEU A 173 -4.05 21.77 -12.21
N THR A 174 -3.20 22.06 -13.21
CA THR A 174 -2.92 21.11 -14.29
C THR A 174 -1.44 20.77 -14.26
N ALA A 175 -1.16 19.55 -13.80
CA ALA A 175 0.12 18.89 -14.00
C ALA A 175 0.57 19.00 -15.46
N ASP A 176 1.90 19.11 -15.67
CA ASP A 176 2.55 19.21 -16.97
C ASP A 176 2.11 18.10 -17.94
N VAL A 177 1.08 18.39 -18.74
CA VAL A 177 0.79 17.67 -19.99
C VAL A 177 1.31 18.57 -21.10
N PRO A 178 2.37 18.18 -21.83
CA PRO A 178 2.80 18.94 -22.99
C PRO A 178 1.64 19.03 -23.99
N HIS A 179 1.24 20.25 -24.34
CA HIS A 179 0.23 20.48 -25.36
C HIS A 179 0.68 19.81 -26.66
N PRO A 180 -0.15 18.98 -27.33
CA PRO A 180 0.20 18.44 -28.63
C PRO A 180 0.40 19.61 -29.58
N THR A 181 1.63 19.79 -30.07
CA THR A 181 1.94 20.81 -31.07
C THR A 181 1.22 20.41 -32.34
N VAL A 182 0.12 21.11 -32.66
CA VAL A 182 -0.45 21.08 -34.00
C VAL A 182 0.47 21.92 -34.87
N GLU A 183 1.39 21.25 -35.57
CA GLU A 183 2.06 21.84 -36.73
C GLU A 183 0.98 22.05 -37.80
N ASN A 184 0.72 23.31 -38.14
CA ASN A 184 -0.02 23.66 -39.34
C ASN A 184 0.98 24.22 -40.35
N ASP A 185 1.01 23.58 -41.53
CA ASP A 185 1.70 23.99 -42.76
C ASP A 185 1.40 25.44 -43.18
#